data_AF-A0A4R2YLZ6-F1
#
_entry.id   AF-A0A4R2YLZ6-F1
#
_cell.length_a   1.000
_cell.length_b   1.000
_cell.length_c   1.000
_cell.angle_alpha   90.00
_cell.angle_beta   90.00
_cell.angle_gamma   90.00
#
_symmetry.space_group_name_H-M   'P 1'
#
loop_
_entity.id
_entity.type
_entity.pdbx_description
1 polymer ?
#
loop_
_entity_poly.entity_id
_entity_poly.type
_entity_poly.pdbx_seq_one_letter_code
_entity_poly.pdbx_strand_id
1 'polypeptide(L)'
;MRSLNNDYFQNSPCSLQAKSLLAICSHIYVSDSIAIIPSSFYEKFKEVFNLKSLKTNLQMPDFDEYMYFNKASSDKELYLELYRYVQDNYDKV
;
A
#
# COMPACT_ATOMS: atom_id res chain seq x y z
N MET A 1 -18.95 20.24 6.80
CA MET A 1 -19.81 19.17 7.35
C MET A 1 -20.76 18.73 6.25
N ARG A 2 -20.49 17.62 5.55
CA ARG A 2 -21.41 17.06 4.54
C ARG A 2 -22.15 15.90 5.19
N SER A 3 -23.46 16.04 5.39
CA SER A 3 -24.32 14.92 5.73
C SER A 3 -24.46 14.04 4.48
N LEU A 4 -23.70 12.95 4.44
CA LEU A 4 -23.95 11.85 3.53
C LEU A 4 -24.78 10.83 4.31
N ASN A 5 -25.96 10.52 3.78
CA ASN A 5 -26.96 9.57 4.27
C ASN A 5 -26.37 8.50 5.20
N ASN A 6 -26.75 8.58 6.47
CA ASN A 6 -26.29 7.72 7.57
C ASN A 6 -26.75 6.26 7.41
N ASP A 7 -27.67 5.99 6.48
CA ASP A 7 -28.34 4.71 6.33
C ASP A 7 -27.64 3.74 5.36
N TYR A 8 -26.64 4.20 4.58
CA TYR A 8 -25.92 3.33 3.64
C TYR A 8 -24.80 2.50 4.30
N PHE A 9 -24.30 2.90 5.47
CA PHE A 9 -23.18 2.24 6.13
C PHE A 9 -23.58 1.19 7.16
N GLN A 10 -24.84 1.14 7.60
CA GLN A 10 -25.24 0.20 8.66
C GLN A 10 -25.13 -1.28 8.27
N ASN A 11 -25.01 -1.59 6.97
CA ASN A 11 -24.87 -2.97 6.46
C ASN A 11 -23.60 -3.21 5.65
N SER A 12 -22.66 -2.26 5.59
CA SER A 12 -21.42 -2.45 4.84
C SER A 12 -20.31 -2.87 5.79
N PRO A 13 -19.68 -4.05 5.61
CA PRO A 13 -18.58 -4.51 6.47
C PRO A 13 -17.30 -3.67 6.33
N CYS A 14 -17.34 -2.60 5.55
CA CYS A 14 -16.22 -1.71 5.26
C CYS A 14 -16.50 -0.31 5.81
N SER A 15 -15.80 0.07 6.88
CA SER A 15 -15.90 1.39 7.52
C SER A 15 -15.28 2.51 6.69
N LEU A 16 -14.36 2.18 5.78
CA LEU A 16 -13.66 3.15 4.95
C LEU A 16 -13.22 2.55 3.61
N GLN A 17 -13.58 3.21 2.51
CA GLN A 17 -12.96 2.99 1.20
C GLN A 17 -12.06 4.19 0.86
N ALA A 18 -10.77 3.95 0.70
CA ALA A 18 -9.79 4.99 0.38
C ALA A 18 -8.83 4.55 -0.72
N LYS A 19 -8.31 5.52 -1.48
CA LYS A 19 -7.34 5.29 -2.57
C LYS A 19 -5.89 5.26 -2.12
N SER A 20 -5.63 5.33 -0.81
CA SER A 20 -4.27 5.45 -0.25
C SER A 20 -4.15 4.64 1.04
N LEU A 21 -3.09 3.83 1.13
CA LEU A 21 -2.75 3.11 2.36
C LEU A 21 -2.46 4.06 3.53
N LEU A 22 -1.89 5.24 3.27
CA LEU A 22 -1.68 6.24 4.32
C LEU A 22 -3.00 6.73 4.91
N ALA A 23 -4.02 6.97 4.06
CA ALA A 23 -5.34 7.37 4.53
C ALA A 23 -6.01 6.24 5.35
N ILE A 24 -5.81 4.98 4.95
CA ILE A 24 -6.29 3.81 5.68
C ILE A 24 -5.61 3.73 7.06
N CYS A 25 -4.28 3.85 7.13
CA CYS A 25 -3.54 3.80 8.40
C CYS A 25 -3.88 4.97 9.32
N SER A 26 -4.05 6.19 8.79
CA SER A 26 -4.53 7.33 9.56
C SER A 26 -5.92 7.08 10.16
N HIS A 27 -6.80 6.39 9.45
CA HIS A 27 -8.11 6.03 9.98
C HIS A 27 -8.02 4.95 11.06
N ILE A 28 -7.20 3.92 10.86
CA ILE A 28 -6.95 2.87 11.86
C ILE A 28 -6.37 3.48 13.14
N TYR A 29 -5.47 4.46 13.03
CA TYR A 29 -4.86 5.11 14.18
C TYR A 29 -5.88 5.76 15.14
N VAL A 30 -7.04 6.20 14.63
CA VAL A 30 -8.07 6.92 15.40
C VAL A 30 -9.38 6.13 15.54
N SER A 31 -9.41 4.87 15.15
CA SER A 31 -10.63 4.04 15.19
C SER A 31 -10.35 2.61 15.62
N ASP A 32 -11.41 1.84 15.86
CA ASP A 32 -11.32 0.40 16.15
C ASP A 32 -11.34 -0.46 14.86
N SER A 33 -11.08 0.14 13.70
CA SER A 33 -11.05 -0.57 12.42
C SER A 33 -9.80 -1.43 12.28
N ILE A 34 -9.94 -2.58 11.63
CA ILE A 34 -8.83 -3.46 11.25
C ILE A 34 -8.67 -3.50 9.73
N ALA A 35 -7.45 -3.68 9.24
CA ALA A 35 -7.17 -3.85 7.82
C ALA A 35 -6.04 -4.85 7.58
N ILE A 36 -6.08 -5.50 6.42
CA ILE A 36 -4.97 -6.29 5.89
C ILE A 36 -4.14 -5.35 5.00
N ILE A 37 -2.86 -5.20 5.31
CA ILE A 37 -1.92 -4.37 4.56
C ILE A 37 -0.68 -5.18 4.18
N PRO A 38 0.01 -4.84 3.07
CA PRO A 38 1.28 -5.47 2.71
C PRO A 38 2.31 -5.35 3.83
N SER A 39 3.07 -6.42 4.08
CA SER A 39 4.11 -6.46 5.12
C SER A 39 5.17 -5.38 4.90
N SER A 40 5.60 -5.17 3.65
CA SER A 40 6.57 -4.13 3.27
C SER A 40 6.10 -2.72 3.64
N PHE A 41 4.79 -2.46 3.59
CA PHE A 41 4.21 -1.20 4.04
C PHE A 41 4.15 -1.11 5.56
N TYR A 42 3.70 -2.17 6.23
CA TYR A 42 3.65 -2.23 7.69
C TYR A 42 5.02 -1.93 8.32
N GLU A 43 6.08 -2.59 7.86
CA GLU A 43 7.42 -2.42 8.44
C GLU A 43 7.95 -0.99 8.35
N LYS A 44 7.57 -0.25 7.30
CA LYS A 44 7.98 1.16 7.12
C LYS A 44 7.20 2.13 8.00
N PHE A 45 5.93 1.86 8.28
CA PHE A 45 5.01 2.85 8.86
C PHE A 45 4.43 2.47 10.22
N LYS A 46 4.73 1.29 10.76
CA LYS A 46 4.18 0.80 12.04
C LYS A 46 4.43 1.75 13.22
N GLU A 47 5.61 2.36 13.30
CA GLU A 47 5.94 3.32 14.36
C GLU A 47 5.14 4.63 14.20
N VAL A 48 4.99 5.11 12.96
CA VAL A 48 4.31 6.38 12.66
C VAL A 48 2.83 6.33 13.00
N PHE A 49 2.17 5.21 12.72
CA PHE A 49 0.74 5.01 12.96
C PHE A 49 0.47 4.12 14.19
N ASN A 50 1.48 3.85 15.03
CA ASN A 50 1.38 3.00 16.23
C ASN A 50 0.63 1.67 15.98
N LEU A 51 0.96 0.99 14.88
CA LEU A 51 0.22 -0.19 14.40
C LEU A 51 0.75 -1.47 15.05
N LYS A 52 -0.19 -2.32 15.50
CA LYS A 52 0.08 -3.70 15.88
C LYS A 52 -0.28 -4.64 14.74
N SER A 53 0.50 -5.70 14.57
CA SER A 53 0.23 -6.75 13.60
C SER A 53 -0.21 -8.04 14.28
N LEU A 54 -1.06 -8.80 13.56
CA LEU A 54 -1.40 -10.17 13.89
C LEU A 54 -0.98 -11.04 12.71
N LYS A 55 -0.38 -12.20 13.00
CA LYS A 55 -0.12 -13.19 11.96
C LYS A 55 -1.45 -13.79 11.53
N THR A 56 -1.67 -13.83 10.22
CA THR A 56 -2.81 -14.51 9.63
C THR A 56 -2.37 -15.85 9.05
N ASN A 57 -3.23 -16.85 9.15
CA ASN A 57 -3.06 -18.13 8.45
C ASN A 57 -3.72 -18.11 7.07
N LEU A 58 -4.28 -16.97 6.67
CA LEU A 58 -4.82 -16.80 5.32
C LEU A 58 -3.67 -16.87 4.33
N GLN A 59 -3.77 -17.78 3.37
CA GLN A 59 -2.88 -17.82 2.21
C GLN A 59 -3.23 -16.63 1.31
N MET A 60 -2.49 -15.54 1.46
CA MET A 60 -2.53 -14.42 0.53
C MET A 60 -1.67 -14.77 -0.68
N PRO A 61 -2.04 -14.33 -1.90
CA PRO A 61 -1.17 -14.48 -3.04
C PRO A 61 0.15 -13.75 -2.79
N ASP A 62 1.26 -14.34 -3.22
CA ASP A 62 2.53 -13.65 -3.26
C ASP A 62 2.45 -12.50 -4.28
N PHE A 63 3.05 -11.36 -3.94
CA PHE A 63 3.12 -10.19 -4.82
C PHE A 63 4.58 -9.99 -5.24
N ASP A 64 4.84 -10.19 -6.52
CA ASP A 64 6.12 -9.82 -7.12
C ASP A 64 6.18 -8.30 -7.33
N GLU A 65 7.31 -7.70 -6.98
CA GLU A 65 7.58 -6.29 -7.22
C GLU A 65 8.29 -6.12 -8.57
N TYR A 66 7.66 -5.42 -9.52
CA TYR A 66 8.23 -5.15 -10.83
C TYR A 66 8.40 -3.65 -11.07
N MET A 67 9.54 -3.28 -11.66
CA MET A 67 9.73 -1.96 -12.24
C MET A 67 9.17 -1.93 -13.66
N TYR A 68 8.14 -1.12 -13.90
CA TYR A 68 7.58 -0.89 -15.23
C TYR A 68 8.10 0.41 -15.83
N PHE A 69 8.45 0.36 -17.10
CA PHE A 69 8.81 1.52 -17.89
C PHE A 69 8.20 1.43 -19.29
N ASN A 70 7.89 2.58 -19.87
CA ASN A 70 7.45 2.65 -21.26
C ASN A 70 8.63 2.30 -22.17
N LYS A 71 8.45 1.34 -23.08
CA LYS A 71 9.47 0.98 -24.07
C LYS A 71 9.90 2.18 -24.93
N ALA A 72 8.99 3.11 -25.25
CA ALA A 72 9.35 4.34 -25.98
C ALA A 72 10.29 5.28 -25.19
N SER A 73 10.44 5.06 -23.88
CA SER A 73 11.34 5.82 -23.01
C SER A 73 12.71 5.16 -22.88
N SER A 74 12.93 3.94 -23.38
CA SER A 74 14.22 3.23 -23.24
C SER A 74 15.38 3.92 -23.93
N ASP A 75 15.11 4.74 -24.94
CA ASP A 75 16.16 5.34 -25.77
C ASP A 75 16.62 6.69 -25.22
N LYS A 76 16.00 7.19 -24.15
CA LYS A 76 16.46 8.42 -23.49
C LYS A 76 17.48 8.05 -22.42
N GLU A 77 18.63 8.69 -22.51
CA GLU A 77 19.81 8.47 -21.66
C GLU A 77 19.48 8.47 -20.15
N LEU A 78 18.63 9.40 -19.70
CA LEU A 78 18.17 9.48 -18.31
C LEU A 78 17.47 8.20 -17.82
N TYR A 79 16.63 7.57 -18.65
CA TYR A 79 15.91 6.35 -18.24
C TYR A 79 16.83 5.13 -18.24
N LEU A 80 17.86 5.11 -19.10
CA LEU A 80 18.89 4.08 -19.09
C LEU A 80 19.76 4.18 -17.83
N GLU A 81 20.11 5.39 -17.42
CA GLU A 81 20.84 5.63 -16.17
C GLU A 81 20.02 5.17 -14.96
N LEU A 82 18.74 5.55 -14.90
CA LEU A 82 17.84 5.12 -13.84
C LEU A 82 17.66 3.58 -13.83
N TYR A 83 17.52 2.97 -15.00
CA TYR A 83 17.42 1.52 -15.14
C TYR A 83 18.67 0.80 -14.61
N ARG A 84 19.87 1.28 -14.97
CA ARG A 84 21.14 0.74 -14.48
C ARG A 84 21.27 0.92 -12.96
N TYR A 85 20.97 2.10 -12.45
CA TYR A 85 20.98 2.36 -11.01
C TYR A 85 20.08 1.38 -10.26
N VAL A 86 18.84 1.18 -10.73
CA VAL A 86 17.93 0.22 -10.11
C VAL A 86 18.44 -1.20 -10.26
N GLN A 87 18.94 -1.61 -11.42
CA GLN A 87 19.49 -2.95 -11.65
C GLN A 87 20.71 -3.25 -10.75
N ASP A 88 21.53 -2.25 -10.44
CA ASP A 88 22.74 -2.41 -9.63
C ASP A 88 22.45 -2.36 -8.12
N ASN A 89 21.32 -1.76 -7.70
CA ASN A 89 20.97 -1.51 -6.29
C ASN A 89 19.75 -2.29 -5.79
N TYR A 90 18.98 -2.90 -6.68
CA TYR A 90 17.91 -3.83 -6.34
C TYR A 90 18.37 -5.23 -6.68
N ASP A 91 18.37 -6.12 -5.69
CA ASP A 91 18.74 -7.51 -5.90
C ASP A 91 17.90 -8.12 -7.03
N LYS A 92 18.57 -8.78 -7.96
CA LYS A 92 17.91 -9.61 -8.98
C LYS A 92 17.24 -10.75 -8.23
N VAL A 93 15.94 -10.65 -8.02
CA VAL A 93 15.10 -11.80 -7.67
C VAL A 93 15.19 -12.82 -8.81
#